data_AF-A0A3R7C4R9-F1
#
_entry.id   AF-A0A3R7C4R9-F1
#
_cell.length_a   1.000
_cell.length_b   1.000
_cell.length_c   1.000
_cell.angle_alpha   90.00
_cell.angle_beta   90.00
_cell.angle_gamma   90.00
#
_symmetry.space_group_name_H-M   'P 1'
#
loop_
_entity.id
_entity.type
_entity.pdbx_description
1 polymer ?
#
loop_
_entity_poly.entity_id
_entity_poly.type
_entity_poly.pdbx_seq_one_letter_code
_entity_poly.pdbx_strand_id
1 'polypeptide(L)'
;MFVILKQNLWRSSVISLPMLHFQRLARADIAAASWLRRLSTSHAPLRFLIVEGYSEEGRKELVDNGAGIASDLYATMLASSAGSIPTTHHVIYPTDGPFELPDLSQFDGVAWTGCRYVAELELLYANPHRNDIAWRLGIDADVLDDDIRCIEVKNYIKHLVLPYKQARALLL
;
A
#
# COMPACT_ATOMS: atom_id res chain seq x y z
N MET A 1 7.93 -1.86 1.03
CA MET A 1 6.74 -2.47 0.39
C MET A 1 5.70 -1.39 0.12
N PHE A 2 5.38 -1.10 -1.15
CA PHE A 2 4.40 -0.07 -1.52
C PHE A 2 2.98 -0.66 -1.49
N VAL A 3 2.06 -0.01 -0.76
CA VAL A 3 0.63 -0.36 -0.81
C VAL A 3 -0.15 0.89 -1.24
N ILE A 4 -0.57 0.91 -2.51
CA ILE A 4 -1.53 1.89 -3.01
C ILE A 4 -2.92 1.25 -2.86
N LEU A 5 -3.67 1.63 -1.81
CA LEU A 5 -5.06 1.20 -1.65
C LEU A 5 -5.97 2.08 -2.51
N LYS A 6 -6.47 1.53 -3.62
CA LYS A 6 -7.57 2.14 -4.38
C LYS A 6 -8.89 1.77 -3.69
N GLN A 7 -9.58 2.75 -3.12
CA GLN A 7 -10.76 2.59 -2.23
C GLN A 7 -12.02 1.90 -2.80
N ASN A 8 -12.04 1.34 -4.01
CA ASN A 8 -13.30 0.93 -4.66
C ASN A 8 -13.44 -0.56 -4.97
N LEU A 9 -13.19 -1.45 -4.00
CA LEU A 9 -13.37 -2.90 -4.20
C LEU A 9 -14.10 -3.61 -3.06
N TRP A 10 -15.20 -3.05 -2.55
CA TRP A 10 -16.16 -3.82 -1.73
C TRP A 10 -17.59 -3.35 -1.94
N ARG A 11 -18.27 -3.86 -2.98
CA ARG A 11 -19.73 -4.04 -2.99
C ARG A 11 -20.11 -5.33 -3.73
N SER A 12 -20.45 -6.32 -2.90
CA SER A 12 -21.58 -7.25 -3.02
C SER A 12 -21.54 -8.45 -3.96
N SER A 13 -21.87 -9.59 -3.36
CA SER A 13 -22.11 -10.92 -3.92
C SER A 13 -23.49 -11.01 -4.62
N VAL A 14 -23.53 -11.82 -5.71
CA VAL A 14 -24.66 -12.60 -6.28
C VAL A 14 -25.97 -11.88 -6.61
N ILE A 15 -26.30 -11.68 -7.91
CA ILE A 15 -27.56 -12.09 -8.59
C ILE A 15 -27.30 -12.19 -10.12
N SER A 16 -27.72 -13.31 -10.72
CA SER A 16 -27.69 -13.64 -12.15
C SER A 16 -28.71 -12.84 -12.99
N LEU A 17 -28.36 -12.42 -14.22
CA LEU A 17 -29.17 -12.29 -15.47
C LEU A 17 -28.47 -11.34 -16.49
N PRO A 18 -28.79 -11.41 -17.80
CA PRO A 18 -27.77 -11.58 -18.84
C PRO A 18 -27.25 -10.29 -19.48
N MET A 19 -25.97 -10.34 -19.84
CA MET A 19 -25.34 -9.51 -20.88
C MET A 19 -26.21 -9.51 -22.14
N LEU A 20 -26.60 -8.33 -22.63
CA LEU A 20 -26.61 -7.90 -24.05
C LEU A 20 -27.58 -6.71 -24.25
N HIS A 21 -27.21 -5.49 -23.81
CA HIS A 21 -27.61 -4.27 -24.55
C HIS A 21 -26.94 -2.94 -24.18
N PHE A 22 -26.06 -2.86 -23.18
CA PHE A 22 -25.57 -1.56 -22.68
C PHE A 22 -24.10 -1.22 -23.01
N GLN A 23 -23.62 -1.54 -24.23
CA GLN A 23 -22.24 -1.19 -24.64
C GLN A 23 -22.13 -0.07 -25.69
N ARG A 24 -23.23 0.57 -26.10
CA ARG A 24 -23.19 1.59 -27.18
C ARG A 24 -23.50 3.03 -26.76
N LEU A 25 -23.89 3.29 -25.50
CA LEU A 25 -24.12 4.66 -25.00
C LEU A 25 -23.04 5.17 -24.04
N ALA A 26 -22.33 4.31 -23.31
CA ALA A 26 -21.29 4.76 -22.36
C ALA A 26 -19.99 5.25 -23.04
N ARG A 27 -19.73 4.90 -24.31
CA ARG A 27 -18.49 5.28 -25.00
C ARG A 27 -18.48 6.72 -25.51
N ALA A 28 -19.65 7.31 -25.79
CA ALA A 28 -19.76 8.69 -26.24
C ALA A 28 -19.54 9.69 -25.10
N ASP A 29 -20.09 9.40 -23.91
CA ASP A 29 -20.00 10.28 -22.74
C ASP A 29 -18.59 10.31 -22.12
N ILE A 30 -17.89 9.18 -22.10
CA ILE A 30 -16.50 9.12 -21.62
C ILE A 30 -15.58 9.92 -22.55
N ALA A 31 -15.80 9.85 -23.87
CA ALA A 31 -15.02 10.60 -24.85
C ALA A 31 -15.28 12.11 -24.73
N ALA A 32 -16.54 12.55 -24.60
CA ALA A 32 -16.91 13.95 -24.43
C ALA A 32 -16.41 14.54 -23.10
N ALA A 33 -16.52 13.80 -21.99
CA ALA A 33 -15.96 14.19 -20.69
C ALA A 33 -14.42 14.27 -20.72
N SER A 34 -13.76 13.37 -21.46
CA SER A 34 -12.31 13.41 -21.67
C SER A 34 -11.85 14.55 -22.58
N TRP A 35 -12.70 14.99 -23.52
CA TRP A 35 -12.44 16.13 -24.40
C TRP A 35 -12.67 17.47 -23.71
N LEU A 36 -13.71 17.60 -22.89
CA LEU A 36 -13.96 18.80 -22.09
C LEU A 36 -12.88 19.00 -21.01
N ARG A 37 -12.36 17.92 -20.40
CA ARG A 37 -11.22 17.99 -19.46
C ARG A 37 -9.91 18.43 -20.13
N ARG A 38 -9.74 18.16 -21.43
CA ARG A 38 -8.55 18.55 -22.20
C ARG A 38 -8.49 20.05 -22.54
N LEU A 39 -9.58 20.79 -22.39
CA LEU A 39 -9.66 22.21 -22.77
C LEU A 39 -9.49 23.19 -21.59
N SER A 40 -9.33 22.70 -20.35
CA SER A 40 -8.94 23.55 -19.22
C SER A 40 -7.42 23.49 -19.04
N THR A 41 -6.73 24.50 -19.57
CA THR A 41 -5.28 24.70 -19.45
C THR A 41 -4.86 25.32 -18.11
N SER A 42 -5.61 25.05 -17.05
CA SER A 42 -5.11 25.05 -15.68
C SER A 42 -5.44 23.70 -15.08
N HIS A 43 -4.57 22.71 -15.23
CA HIS A 43 -4.71 21.52 -14.38
C HIS A 43 -4.50 22.00 -12.94
N ALA A 44 -5.59 22.05 -12.17
CA ALA A 44 -5.49 22.25 -10.74
C ALA A 44 -4.44 21.27 -10.18
N PRO A 45 -3.60 21.69 -9.22
CA PRO A 45 -2.55 20.82 -8.71
C PRO A 45 -3.13 19.50 -8.20
N LEU A 46 -2.46 18.38 -8.48
CA LEU A 46 -2.80 17.10 -7.84
C LEU A 46 -2.56 17.25 -6.34
N ARG A 47 -3.56 16.93 -5.52
CA ARG A 47 -3.51 17.05 -4.06
C ARG A 47 -3.27 15.69 -3.44
N PHE A 48 -2.16 15.53 -2.72
CA PHE A 48 -1.85 14.28 -2.03
C PHE A 48 -2.04 14.41 -0.52
N LEU A 49 -2.57 13.36 0.12
CA LEU A 49 -2.39 13.15 1.56
C LEU A 49 -1.17 12.25 1.76
N ILE A 50 -0.22 12.66 2.60
CA ILE A 50 0.92 11.85 3.00
C ILE A 50 0.73 11.44 4.46
N VAL A 51 0.70 10.14 4.71
CA VAL A 51 0.65 9.56 6.06
C VAL A 51 2.08 9.27 6.49
N GLU A 52 2.60 10.06 7.42
CA GLU A 52 3.93 9.88 7.96
C GLU A 52 3.92 8.83 9.07
N GLY A 53 4.49 7.67 8.77
CA GLY A 53 4.54 6.51 9.65
C GLY A 53 5.71 6.50 10.63
N TYR A 54 6.72 7.38 10.50
CA TYR A 54 7.76 7.54 11.52
C TYR A 54 7.23 8.38 12.69
N SER A 55 7.48 7.96 13.93
CA SER A 55 7.21 8.81 15.11
C SER A 55 8.10 10.05 15.13
N GLU A 56 7.78 11.04 15.96
CA GLU A 56 8.62 12.21 16.17
C GLU A 56 10.08 11.84 16.47
N GLU A 57 10.32 10.87 17.36
CA GLU A 57 11.66 10.39 17.66
C GLU A 57 12.31 9.69 16.47
N GLY A 58 11.54 8.90 15.71
CA GLY A 58 12.02 8.23 14.50
C GLY A 58 12.42 9.22 13.41
N ARG A 59 11.65 10.31 13.21
CA ARG A 59 12.00 11.38 12.28
C ARG A 59 13.25 12.12 12.73
N LYS A 60 13.37 12.41 14.03
CA LYS A 60 14.58 13.01 14.61
C LYS A 60 15.80 12.12 14.39
N GLU A 61 15.69 10.82 14.64
CA GLU A 61 16.78 9.87 14.40
C GLU A 61 17.21 9.84 12.93
N LEU A 62 16.28 9.86 11.98
CA LEU A 62 16.60 9.97 10.55
C LEU A 62 17.42 11.22 10.26
N VAL A 63 16.97 12.38 10.72
CA VAL A 63 17.64 13.66 10.49
C VAL A 63 19.02 13.69 11.16
N ASP A 64 19.13 13.23 12.39
CA ASP A 64 20.41 13.16 13.13
C ASP A 64 21.43 12.23 12.44
N ASN A 65 20.96 11.22 11.68
CA ASN A 65 21.78 10.33 10.86
C ASN A 65 21.96 10.82 9.40
N GLY A 66 21.57 12.06 9.09
CA GLY A 66 21.77 12.69 7.78
C GLY A 66 20.77 12.27 6.70
N ALA A 67 19.70 11.57 7.07
CA ALA A 67 18.61 11.24 6.16
C ALA A 67 17.54 12.35 6.14
N GLY A 68 16.79 12.44 5.03
CA GLY A 68 15.61 13.31 4.94
C GLY A 68 14.39 12.70 5.63
N ILE A 69 13.42 13.54 5.98
CA ILE A 69 12.11 13.08 6.48
C ILE A 69 11.36 12.37 5.34
N ALA A 70 10.76 11.22 5.63
CA ALA A 70 10.13 10.40 4.60
C ALA A 70 9.00 11.12 3.87
N SER A 71 8.20 11.95 4.56
CA SER A 71 7.16 12.77 3.93
C SER A 71 7.70 13.70 2.85
N ASP A 72 8.86 14.30 3.06
CA ASP A 72 9.49 15.24 2.11
C ASP A 72 10.05 14.48 0.90
N LEU A 73 10.65 13.30 1.14
CA LEU A 73 11.11 12.39 0.08
C LEU A 73 9.95 11.94 -0.79
N TYR A 74 8.81 11.58 -0.18
CA TYR A 74 7.61 11.19 -0.90
C TYR A 74 6.98 12.37 -1.66
N ALA A 75 6.90 13.55 -1.06
CA ALA A 75 6.42 14.76 -1.76
C ALA A 75 7.27 15.05 -3.01
N THR A 76 8.60 14.95 -2.88
CA THR A 76 9.55 15.14 -4.00
C THR A 76 9.36 14.08 -5.08
N MET A 77 9.24 12.81 -4.69
CA MET A 77 9.00 11.69 -5.60
C MET A 77 7.67 11.83 -6.34
N LEU A 78 6.58 12.19 -5.65
CA LEU A 78 5.26 12.41 -6.22
C LEU A 78 5.27 13.57 -7.22
N ALA A 79 5.90 14.69 -6.86
CA ALA A 79 6.05 15.83 -7.76
C ALA A 79 6.84 15.47 -9.02
N SER A 80 7.96 14.75 -8.86
CA SER A 80 8.79 14.30 -9.99
C SER A 80 8.05 13.30 -10.90
N SER A 81 7.14 12.51 -10.33
CA SER A 81 6.34 11.51 -11.05
C SER A 81 5.13 12.11 -11.76
N ALA A 82 4.67 13.30 -11.36
CA ALA A 82 3.49 13.97 -11.92
C ALA A 82 3.75 14.62 -13.29
N GLY A 83 4.97 14.51 -13.83
CA GLY A 83 5.35 15.13 -15.10
C GLY A 83 5.27 16.64 -15.01
N SER A 84 4.45 17.28 -15.85
CA SER A 84 4.24 18.73 -15.87
C SER A 84 3.06 19.21 -15.02
N ILE A 85 2.33 18.31 -14.36
CA ILE A 85 1.18 18.68 -13.54
C ILE A 85 1.69 19.14 -12.16
N PRO A 86 1.35 20.36 -11.69
CA PRO A 86 1.71 20.80 -10.35
C PRO A 86 1.15 19.86 -9.28
N THR A 87 1.85 19.73 -8.16
CA THR A 87 1.39 18.92 -7.02
C THR A 87 1.36 19.75 -5.75
N THR A 88 0.46 19.41 -4.84
CA THR A 88 0.40 19.90 -3.46
C THR A 88 0.21 18.70 -2.53
N HIS A 89 0.56 18.85 -1.26
CA HIS A 89 0.37 17.77 -0.30
C HIS A 89 0.00 18.29 1.08
N HIS A 90 -0.65 17.43 1.85
CA HIS A 90 -0.90 17.60 3.29
C HIS A 90 -0.32 16.39 4.01
N VAL A 91 0.38 16.61 5.12
CA VAL A 91 0.99 15.53 5.91
C VAL A 91 0.21 15.35 7.20
N ILE A 92 -0.06 14.11 7.58
CA ILE A 92 -0.55 13.75 8.92
C ILE A 92 0.48 12.87 9.62
N TYR A 93 0.50 12.91 10.95
CA TYR A 93 1.46 12.21 11.80
C TYR A 93 0.76 11.31 12.83
N PRO A 94 0.16 10.18 12.42
CA PRO A 94 -0.62 9.32 13.32
C PRO A 94 0.17 8.72 14.48
N THR A 95 1.50 8.69 14.38
CA THR A 95 2.41 8.13 15.37
C THR A 95 2.78 9.12 16.48
N ASP A 96 2.47 10.40 16.32
CA ASP A 96 2.78 11.44 17.32
C ASP A 96 1.70 11.55 18.41
N GLY A 97 0.55 10.89 18.22
CA GLY A 97 -0.58 10.93 19.14
C GLY A 97 -1.92 10.92 18.41
N PRO A 98 -3.02 11.27 19.10
CA PRO A 98 -4.32 11.43 18.47
C PRO A 98 -4.23 12.41 17.29
N PHE A 99 -4.83 12.04 16.16
CA PHE A 99 -4.88 12.88 14.96
C PHE A 99 -6.31 12.97 14.44
N GLU A 100 -6.61 14.07 13.76
CA GLU A 100 -7.85 14.20 13.01
C GLU A 100 -7.61 13.77 11.57
N LEU A 101 -8.42 12.83 11.08
CA LEU A 101 -8.38 12.44 9.68
C LEU A 101 -9.06 13.53 8.85
N PRO A 102 -8.37 14.19 7.91
CA PRO A 102 -9.01 15.16 7.03
C PRO A 102 -10.02 14.48 6.11
N ASP A 103 -11.00 15.24 5.58
CA ASP A 103 -11.90 14.74 4.55
C ASP A 103 -11.11 14.21 3.35
N LEU A 104 -11.13 12.90 3.13
CA LEU A 104 -10.33 12.23 2.10
C LEU A 104 -10.77 12.62 0.68
N SER A 105 -12.01 13.09 0.49
CA SER A 105 -12.54 13.45 -0.83
C SER A 105 -11.81 14.64 -1.46
N GLN A 106 -11.05 15.40 -0.66
CA GLN A 106 -10.30 16.57 -1.11
C GLN A 106 -8.95 16.24 -1.77
N PHE A 107 -8.51 14.97 -1.69
CA PHE A 107 -7.21 14.51 -2.20
C PHE A 107 -7.38 13.60 -3.41
N ASP A 108 -6.49 13.74 -4.40
CA ASP A 108 -6.41 12.91 -5.59
C ASP A 108 -5.66 11.59 -5.34
N GLY A 109 -4.85 11.54 -4.29
CA GLY A 109 -4.11 10.34 -3.91
C GLY A 109 -3.64 10.36 -2.45
N VAL A 110 -3.37 9.17 -1.92
CA VAL A 110 -2.80 8.98 -0.58
C VAL A 110 -1.49 8.22 -0.71
N ALA A 111 -0.44 8.72 -0.06
CA ALA A 111 0.83 8.04 0.09
C ALA A 111 1.07 7.71 1.56
N TRP A 112 1.52 6.50 1.85
CA TRP A 112 1.89 6.08 3.19
C TRP A 112 3.40 5.84 3.20
N THR A 113 4.13 6.56 4.06
CA THR A 113 5.57 6.35 4.22
C THR A 113 5.88 5.04 4.94
N GLY A 114 7.16 4.68 5.05
CA GLY A 114 7.56 3.60 5.95
C GLY A 114 7.32 3.97 7.41
N CYS A 115 7.58 3.02 8.31
CA CYS A 115 7.65 3.28 9.74
C CYS A 115 8.85 2.53 10.33
N ARG A 116 9.25 2.92 11.55
CA ARG A 116 10.35 2.28 12.29
C ARG A 116 10.19 0.76 12.38
N TYR A 117 8.95 0.29 12.58
CA TYR A 117 8.65 -1.14 12.68
C TYR A 117 9.05 -1.93 11.43
N VAL A 118 8.77 -1.39 10.23
CA VAL A 118 9.15 -2.04 8.96
C VAL A 118 10.67 -2.08 8.80
N ALA A 119 11.36 -0.99 9.13
CA ALA A 119 12.83 -0.94 9.07
C ALA A 119 13.47 -1.96 10.02
N GLU A 120 12.90 -2.14 11.21
CA GLU A 120 13.39 -3.11 12.20
C GLU A 120 13.14 -4.56 11.77
N LEU A 121 12.01 -4.83 11.11
CA LEU A 121 11.77 -6.14 10.49
C LEU A 121 12.76 -6.43 9.35
N GLU A 122 13.08 -5.45 8.50
CA GLU A 122 14.06 -5.61 7.43
C GLU A 122 15.48 -5.84 8.00
N LEU A 123 15.86 -5.13 9.07
CA LEU A 123 17.13 -5.35 9.78
C LEU A 123 17.19 -6.73 10.43
N LEU A 124 16.10 -7.16 11.07
CA LEU A 124 16.02 -8.48 11.71
C LEU A 124 16.04 -9.59 10.67
N TYR A 125 15.39 -9.40 9.52
CA TYR A 125 15.46 -10.35 8.39
C TYR A 125 16.89 -10.44 7.83
N ALA A 126 17.58 -9.30 7.65
CA ALA A 126 18.95 -9.29 7.15
C ALA A 126 19.96 -9.86 8.16
N ASN A 127 19.67 -9.79 9.47
CA ASN A 127 20.47 -10.37 10.53
C ASN A 127 19.58 -11.01 11.62
N PRO A 128 19.17 -12.28 11.44
CA PRO A 128 18.26 -12.98 12.35
C PRO A 128 18.81 -13.17 13.77
N HIS A 129 20.11 -12.98 13.99
CA HIS A 129 20.72 -13.08 15.31
C HIS A 129 20.61 -11.80 16.16
N ARG A 130 19.92 -10.76 15.67
CA ARG A 130 19.62 -9.53 16.42
C ARG A 130 18.51 -9.76 17.45
N ASN A 131 18.85 -10.51 18.50
CA ASN A 131 17.95 -10.84 19.62
C ASN A 131 17.37 -9.60 20.31
N ASP A 132 18.11 -8.49 20.31
CA ASP A 132 17.64 -7.20 20.84
C ASP A 132 16.48 -6.62 20.03
N ILE A 133 16.48 -6.79 18.70
CA ILE A 133 15.38 -6.39 17.83
C ILE A 133 14.24 -7.40 17.96
N ALA A 134 14.55 -8.71 17.91
CA ALA A 134 13.55 -9.77 18.03
C ALA A 134 12.72 -9.64 19.32
N TRP A 135 13.38 -9.48 20.47
CA TRP A 135 12.70 -9.27 21.76
C TRP A 135 11.86 -8.01 21.78
N ARG A 136 12.36 -6.90 21.23
CA ARG A 136 11.63 -5.64 21.19
C ARG A 136 10.40 -5.69 20.30
N LEU A 137 10.45 -6.46 19.22
CA LEU A 137 9.32 -6.67 18.31
C LEU A 137 8.39 -7.81 18.75
N GLY A 138 8.76 -8.59 19.77
CA GLY A 138 8.02 -9.78 20.19
C GLY A 138 8.04 -10.90 19.15
N ILE A 139 9.15 -11.03 18.41
CA ILE A 139 9.34 -12.06 17.38
C ILE A 139 10.13 -13.23 17.97
N ASP A 140 9.55 -14.41 17.95
CA ASP A 140 10.15 -15.64 18.47
C ASP A 140 11.08 -16.32 17.45
N ALA A 141 11.93 -17.24 17.94
CA ALA A 141 12.94 -17.90 17.13
C ALA A 141 12.36 -18.79 16.01
N ASP A 142 11.14 -19.29 16.18
CA ASP A 142 10.42 -20.07 15.18
C ASP A 142 9.98 -19.23 13.96
N VAL A 143 9.67 -17.95 14.18
CA VAL A 143 9.39 -16.99 13.10
C VAL A 143 10.66 -16.63 12.33
N LEU A 144 11.83 -16.67 12.96
CA LEU A 144 13.10 -16.33 12.33
C LEU A 144 13.71 -17.49 11.52
N ASP A 145 13.25 -18.72 11.76
CA ASP A 145 13.64 -19.91 11.01
C ASP A 145 12.70 -20.11 9.80
N ASP A 146 13.23 -20.01 8.58
CA ASP A 146 12.44 -20.14 7.35
C ASP A 146 11.76 -21.52 7.19
N ASP A 147 12.37 -22.57 7.74
CA ASP A 147 11.80 -23.91 7.69
C ASP A 147 10.62 -24.05 8.63
N ILE A 148 10.71 -23.46 9.83
CA ILE A 148 9.64 -23.45 10.82
C ILE A 148 8.54 -22.46 10.41
N ARG A 149 8.87 -21.21 10.08
CA ARG A 149 7.90 -20.18 9.66
C ARG A 149 7.02 -20.62 8.50
N CYS A 150 7.58 -21.38 7.55
CA CYS A 150 6.84 -21.87 6.38
C CYS A 150 6.27 -23.28 6.57
N ILE A 151 6.41 -23.92 7.74
CA ILE A 151 6.09 -25.34 7.93
C ILE A 151 4.61 -25.64 7.71
N GLU A 152 3.73 -24.75 8.18
CA GLU A 152 2.27 -24.92 8.02
C GLU A 152 1.87 -24.87 6.54
N VAL A 153 2.43 -23.92 5.78
CA VAL A 153 2.19 -23.79 4.34
C VAL A 153 2.73 -25.00 3.58
N LYS A 154 3.94 -25.45 3.90
CA LYS A 154 4.55 -26.67 3.35
C LYS A 154 3.67 -27.90 3.62
N ASN A 155 3.18 -28.03 4.86
CA ASN A 155 2.31 -29.14 5.26
C ASN A 155 0.94 -29.09 4.58
N TYR A 156 0.32 -27.91 4.50
CA TYR A 156 -0.93 -27.70 3.77
C TYR A 156 -0.81 -28.13 2.31
N ILE A 157 0.26 -27.70 1.62
CA ILE A 157 0.52 -28.09 0.23
C ILE A 157 0.70 -29.61 0.13
N LYS A 158 1.56 -30.17 0.98
CA LYS A 158 1.93 -31.59 0.94
C LYS A 158 0.76 -32.53 1.25
N HIS A 159 -0.04 -32.22 2.27
CA HIS A 159 -1.03 -33.14 2.82
C HIS A 159 -2.46 -32.89 2.34
N LEU A 160 -2.76 -31.69 1.81
CA LEU A 160 -4.11 -31.36 1.33
C LEU A 160 -4.12 -31.03 -0.17
N VAL A 161 -3.29 -30.08 -0.61
CA VAL A 161 -3.33 -29.60 -2.01
C VAL A 161 -2.89 -30.66 -3.01
N LEU A 162 -1.72 -31.29 -2.79
CA LEU A 162 -1.19 -32.29 -3.72
C LEU A 162 -2.08 -33.53 -3.81
N PRO A 163 -2.57 -34.14 -2.70
CA PRO A 163 -3.50 -35.26 -2.77
C PRO A 163 -4.81 -34.91 -3.46
N TYR A 164 -5.39 -33.72 -3.18
CA TYR A 164 -6.61 -33.28 -3.85
C TYR A 164 -6.43 -33.15 -5.37
N LYS A 165 -5.33 -32.54 -5.82
CA LYS A 165 -5.02 -32.41 -7.24
C LYS A 165 -4.88 -33.78 -7.92
N GLN A 166 -4.20 -34.72 -7.27
CA GLN A 166 -4.04 -36.09 -7.79
C GLN A 166 -5.38 -36.82 -7.88
N ALA A 167 -6.20 -36.76 -6.83
CA ALA A 167 -7.53 -37.38 -6.82
C ALA A 167 -8.43 -36.80 -7.93
N ARG A 168 -8.39 -35.49 -8.15
CA ARG A 168 -9.11 -34.85 -9.28
C ARG A 168 -8.60 -35.29 -10.65
N ALA A 169 -7.30 -35.51 -10.81
CA ALA A 169 -6.71 -35.93 -12.07
C ALA A 169 -7.05 -37.37 -12.44
N LEU A 170 -7.41 -38.21 -11.46
CA LEU A 170 -7.86 -39.59 -11.66
C LEU A 170 -9.37 -39.72 -11.96
N LEU A 171 -10.12 -38.61 -11.83
CA LEU A 171 -11.57 -38.55 -12.08
C LEU A 171 -11.93 -37.95 -13.45
N LEU A 172 -10.94 -37.64 -14.28
CA LEU A 172 -11.05 -37.17 -15.66
C LEU A 172 -10.42 -38.19 -16.60
#